data_AF-A0A2S9JW72-F1
#
_entry.id   AF-A0A2S9JW72-F1
#
_cell.length_a   1.000
_cell.length_b   1.000
_cell.length_c   1.000
_cell.angle_alpha   90.00
_cell.angle_beta   90.00
_cell.angle_gamma   90.00
#
_symmetry.space_group_name_H-M   'P 1'
#
loop_
_entity.id
_entity.type
_entity.pdbx_description
1 polymer ?
#
loop_
_entity_poly.entity_id
_entity_poly.type
_entity_poly.pdbx_seq_one_letter_code
_entity_poly.pdbx_strand_id
1 'polypeptide(L)'
;MLEITACFLVESSSDVVFTFNKAILCINSYIFHFFICLYMGSIIQEVALQKVRFFSPIGYYKEERILGNEFFVDVVVRFPFDNANTEDLSNTINYGELYDLLYEVMKKERTLLESAAEEILSKIQDRYSFVDEARVSVHKTTPPFGHDHVQAMVSLCYIR
;
A
#
# COMPACT_ATOMS: atom_id res chain seq x y z
N MET A 1 49.90 26.65 5.59
CA MET A 1 49.48 25.28 5.21
C MET A 1 49.94 24.37 6.34
N LEU A 2 49.17 24.30 7.44
CA LEU A 2 49.52 23.56 8.64
C LEU A 2 48.23 23.27 9.43
N GLU A 3 48.05 21.97 9.73
CA GLU A 3 47.50 21.33 10.93
C GLU A 3 46.31 21.97 11.66
N ILE A 4 45.22 21.19 11.79
CA ILE A 4 44.39 21.25 12.99
C ILE A 4 44.24 19.84 13.53
N THR A 5 45.12 19.57 14.49
CA THR A 5 45.12 18.46 15.43
C THR A 5 43.76 18.35 16.12
N ALA A 6 43.10 17.20 16.00
CA ALA A 6 41.97 16.83 16.81
C ALA A 6 42.46 16.59 18.26
N CYS A 7 42.36 17.63 19.08
CA CYS A 7 42.61 17.52 20.51
C CYS A 7 41.35 16.96 21.17
N PHE A 8 41.33 15.63 21.32
CA PHE A 8 40.36 14.93 22.16
C PHE A 8 40.87 15.03 23.61
N LEU A 9 40.27 15.92 24.40
CA LEU A 9 40.35 15.85 25.87
C LEU A 9 38.96 16.12 26.45
N VAL A 10 38.35 15.01 26.88
CA VAL A 10 37.64 14.79 28.15
C VAL A 10 37.50 16.05 29.02
N GLU A 11 36.28 16.46 29.38
CA GLU A 11 35.68 16.19 30.70
C GLU A 11 34.31 16.87 30.86
N SER A 12 33.57 16.34 31.82
CA SER A 12 32.21 16.65 32.24
C SER A 12 31.96 18.10 32.70
N SER A 13 30.66 18.40 32.84
CA SER A 13 30.03 19.44 33.69
C SER A 13 29.67 20.78 33.03
N SER A 14 28.35 20.99 33.01
CA SER A 14 27.58 22.24 33.15
C SER A 14 28.30 23.59 33.10
N ASP A 15 27.72 24.49 32.30
CA ASP A 15 27.81 25.95 32.41
C ASP A 15 29.05 26.66 31.86
N VAL A 16 29.17 26.73 30.53
CA VAL A 16 29.81 27.87 29.85
C VAL A 16 28.92 28.33 28.70
N VAL A 17 27.83 29.01 29.08
CA VAL A 17 27.01 29.81 28.16
C VAL A 17 27.76 31.13 27.88
N PHE A 18 27.61 31.67 26.67
CA PHE A 18 28.05 33.01 26.25
C PHE A 18 29.59 33.17 26.22
N THR A 19 30.27 33.20 25.08
CA THR A 19 30.17 34.31 24.12
C THR A 19 31.12 34.00 22.95
N PHE A 20 30.76 33.20 21.94
CA PHE A 20 31.54 33.17 20.69
C PHE A 20 30.64 32.93 19.47
N ASN A 21 30.47 34.02 18.73
CA ASN A 21 30.07 34.16 17.33
C ASN A 21 28.66 33.77 16.87
N LYS A 22 27.88 34.84 16.66
CA LYS A 22 26.67 35.00 15.82
C LYS A 22 26.74 34.39 14.40
N ALA A 23 27.86 33.81 13.99
CA ALA A 23 28.03 33.17 12.68
C ALA A 23 27.69 31.66 12.67
N ILE A 24 27.75 30.97 13.82
CA ILE A 24 27.47 29.51 13.88
C ILE A 24 25.96 29.23 14.00
N LEU A 25 25.16 30.21 14.46
CA LEU A 25 23.71 30.07 14.58
C LEU A 25 22.96 30.07 13.22
N CYS A 26 23.58 30.47 12.12
CA CYS A 26 22.93 30.44 10.80
C CYS A 26 23.04 29.07 10.11
N ILE A 27 24.07 28.27 10.45
CA ILE A 27 24.28 26.93 9.88
C ILE A 27 23.41 25.89 10.63
N ASN A 28 23.05 26.19 11.89
CA ASN A 28 22.31 25.29 12.76
C ASN A 28 20.80 25.19 12.50
N SER A 29 20.18 26.05 11.70
CA SER A 29 18.76 25.82 11.33
C SER A 29 18.63 24.77 10.22
N TYR A 30 19.52 24.83 9.22
CA TYR A 30 19.49 23.89 8.09
C TYR A 30 19.94 22.49 8.49
N ILE A 31 21.01 22.35 9.29
CA ILE A 31 21.49 21.03 9.73
C ILE A 31 20.49 20.38 10.71
N PHE A 32 19.82 21.15 11.57
CA PHE A 32 18.84 20.62 12.53
C PHE A 32 17.54 20.18 11.84
N HIS A 33 17.07 20.92 10.83
CA HIS A 33 15.97 20.47 9.97
C HIS A 33 16.36 19.25 9.13
N PHE A 34 17.62 19.18 8.67
CA PHE A 34 18.15 18.02 7.95
C PHE A 34 18.25 16.77 8.85
N PHE A 35 18.59 16.94 10.13
CA PHE A 35 18.71 15.84 11.10
C PHE A 35 17.36 15.33 11.64
N ILE A 36 16.34 16.20 11.79
CA ILE A 36 14.99 15.77 12.18
C ILE A 36 14.34 14.91 11.08
N CYS A 37 14.61 15.23 9.81
CA CYS A 37 14.07 14.48 8.67
C CYS A 37 14.59 13.03 8.58
N LEU A 38 15.73 12.72 9.21
CA LEU A 38 16.36 11.40 9.21
C LEU A 38 15.81 10.44 10.29
N TYR A 39 14.91 10.90 11.15
CA TYR A 39 14.31 10.11 12.24
C TYR A 39 12.78 10.07 12.17
N MET A 40 12.22 10.16 10.96
CA MET A 40 10.77 10.07 10.73
C MET A 40 10.41 8.67 10.25
N GLY A 41 10.01 7.80 11.17
CA GLY A 41 9.28 6.59 10.79
C GLY A 41 7.91 7.00 10.22
N SER A 42 7.60 6.56 9.00
CA SER A 42 6.28 6.77 8.41
C SER A 42 5.33 5.67 8.88
N ILE A 43 4.12 6.05 9.30
CA ILE A 43 3.04 5.11 9.60
C ILE A 43 2.36 4.80 8.26
N ILE A 44 2.03 3.51 8.04
CA ILE A 44 1.32 3.05 6.84
C ILE A 44 -0.03 2.51 7.30
N GLN A 45 -1.10 2.94 6.65
CA GLN A 45 -2.42 2.38 6.82
C GLN A 45 -2.66 1.27 5.80
N GLU A 46 -3.24 0.17 6.25
CA GLU A 46 -3.70 -0.93 5.39
C GLU A 46 -5.22 -1.03 5.46
N VAL A 47 -5.87 -1.06 4.31
CA VAL A 47 -7.31 -1.34 4.16
C VAL A 47 -7.45 -2.57 3.30
N ALA A 48 -8.17 -3.58 3.80
CA ALA A 48 -8.31 -4.86 3.11
C ALA A 48 -9.75 -5.37 3.09
N LEU A 49 -10.13 -5.98 1.97
CA LEU A 49 -11.31 -6.82 1.82
C LEU A 49 -10.82 -8.25 1.57
N GLN A 50 -11.25 -9.18 2.41
CA GLN A 50 -10.79 -10.58 2.36
C GLN A 50 -11.97 -11.53 2.15
N LYS A 51 -11.71 -12.58 1.37
CA LYS A 51 -12.61 -13.70 1.05
C LYS A 51 -13.95 -13.21 0.55
N VAL A 52 -13.95 -12.17 -0.28
CA VAL A 52 -15.18 -11.65 -0.89
C VAL A 52 -15.63 -12.63 -1.95
N ARG A 53 -16.80 -13.22 -1.73
CA ARG A 53 -17.35 -14.29 -2.57
C ARG A 53 -18.13 -13.71 -3.74
N PHE A 54 -17.78 -14.11 -4.95
CA PHE A 54 -18.49 -13.74 -6.17
C PHE A 54 -18.85 -14.97 -6.99
N PHE A 55 -20.00 -14.91 -7.65
CA PHE A 55 -20.38 -15.85 -8.69
C PHE A 55 -20.23 -15.15 -10.03
N SER A 56 -19.29 -15.61 -10.85
CA SER A 56 -18.84 -14.86 -12.02
C SER A 56 -18.70 -15.73 -13.27
N PRO A 57 -19.04 -15.20 -14.46
CA PRO A 57 -18.87 -15.90 -15.74
C PRO A 57 -17.41 -15.79 -16.23
N ILE A 58 -16.46 -16.30 -15.44
CA ILE A 58 -15.04 -16.30 -15.78
C ILE A 58 -14.55 -17.73 -15.97
N GLY A 59 -13.94 -18.00 -17.12
CA GLY A 59 -13.40 -19.32 -17.43
C GLY A 59 -12.86 -19.41 -18.85
N TYR A 60 -11.91 -20.33 -19.04
CA TYR A 60 -11.34 -20.57 -20.36
C TYR A 60 -12.35 -21.26 -21.29
N TYR A 61 -13.08 -22.23 -20.73
CA TYR A 61 -14.11 -22.99 -21.43
C TYR A 61 -15.42 -22.18 -21.51
N LYS A 62 -16.17 -22.33 -22.60
CA LYS A 62 -17.43 -21.59 -22.81
C LYS A 62 -18.49 -22.00 -21.80
N GLU A 63 -18.51 -23.28 -21.46
CA GLU A 63 -19.44 -23.89 -20.52
C GLU A 63 -19.29 -23.28 -19.13
N GLU A 64 -18.06 -22.99 -18.68
CA GLU A 64 -17.78 -22.30 -17.42
C GLU A 64 -18.32 -20.87 -17.40
N ARG A 65 -18.28 -20.17 -18.54
CA ARG A 65 -18.79 -18.81 -18.65
C ARG A 65 -20.31 -18.74 -18.67
N ILE A 66 -20.97 -19.79 -19.17
CA ILE A 66 -22.44 -19.90 -19.16
C ILE A 66 -22.95 -20.32 -17.78
N LEU A 67 -22.34 -21.34 -17.18
CA LEU A 67 -22.76 -21.86 -15.88
C LEU A 67 -22.35 -20.92 -14.74
N GLY A 68 -21.24 -20.21 -14.90
CA GLY A 68 -20.61 -19.43 -13.84
C GLY A 68 -19.84 -20.30 -12.85
N ASN A 69 -18.84 -19.71 -12.21
CA ASN A 69 -18.04 -20.34 -11.17
C ASN A 69 -18.00 -19.46 -9.93
N GLU A 70 -17.65 -20.07 -8.79
CA GLU A 70 -17.40 -19.35 -7.55
C GLU A 70 -15.94 -18.90 -7.48
N PHE A 71 -15.77 -17.63 -7.11
CA PHE A 71 -14.48 -17.01 -6.92
C PHE A 71 -14.43 -16.28 -5.59
N PHE A 72 -13.25 -16.23 -4.99
CA PHE A 72 -12.97 -15.40 -3.84
C PHE A 72 -11.96 -14.34 -4.24
N VAL A 73 -12.21 -13.10 -3.84
CA VAL A 73 -11.32 -11.98 -4.14
C VAL A 73 -10.82 -11.40 -2.83
N ASP A 74 -9.50 -11.25 -2.75
CA ASP A 74 -8.81 -10.51 -1.70
C ASP A 74 -8.24 -9.22 -2.32
N VAL A 75 -8.46 -8.09 -1.65
CA VAL A 75 -7.84 -6.82 -2.01
C VAL A 75 -7.20 -6.23 -0.77
N VAL A 76 -5.96 -5.80 -0.92
CA VAL A 76 -5.20 -5.09 0.12
C VAL A 76 -4.68 -3.81 -0.50
N VAL A 77 -4.92 -2.68 0.17
CA VAL A 77 -4.43 -1.38 -0.26
C VAL A 77 -3.69 -0.73 0.89
N ARG A 78 -2.51 -0.17 0.59
CA ARG A 78 -1.64 0.48 1.55
C ARG A 78 -1.27 1.88 1.08
N PHE A 79 -1.29 2.80 2.02
CA PHE A 79 -0.99 4.21 1.79
C PHE A 79 -0.45 4.83 3.09
N PRO A 80 0.27 5.96 3.02
CA PRO A 80 0.77 6.65 4.19
C PRO A 80 -0.39 7.06 5.09
N PHE A 81 -0.29 6.79 6.39
CA PHE A 81 -1.27 7.26 7.35
C PHE A 81 -0.98 8.73 7.67
N ASP A 82 -1.61 9.62 6.92
CA ASP A 82 -1.56 11.07 7.15
C ASP A 82 -2.97 11.56 7.52
N ASN A 83 -3.45 11.12 8.68
CA ASN A 83 -4.80 11.45 9.11
C ASN A 83 -4.77 12.47 10.24
N ALA A 84 -4.85 13.76 9.89
CA ALA A 84 -5.01 14.85 10.84
C ALA A 84 -6.37 14.82 11.57
N ASN A 85 -7.37 14.13 11.00
CA ASN A 85 -8.69 13.93 11.59
C ASN A 85 -9.22 12.52 11.29
N THR A 86 -9.04 11.61 12.25
CA THR A 86 -9.31 10.17 12.11
C THR A 86 -10.75 9.80 11.74
N GLU A 87 -11.71 10.71 11.94
CA GLU A 87 -13.13 10.48 11.68
C GLU A 87 -13.58 10.92 10.27
N ASP A 88 -12.69 11.51 9.47
CA ASP A 88 -13.01 11.92 8.10
C ASP A 88 -12.78 10.76 7.11
N LEU A 89 -13.87 10.29 6.51
CA LEU A 89 -13.87 9.25 5.48
C LEU A 89 -13.10 9.65 4.22
N SER A 90 -12.86 10.96 3.98
CA SER A 90 -12.07 11.43 2.84
C SER A 90 -10.56 11.15 2.98
N ASN A 91 -10.09 10.89 4.19
CA ASN A 91 -8.67 10.58 4.48
C ASN A 91 -8.37 9.08 4.44
N THR A 92 -9.35 8.24 4.08
CA THR A 92 -9.20 6.78 4.02
C THR A 92 -9.89 6.22 2.78
N ILE A 93 -9.62 4.96 2.47
CA ILE A 93 -10.35 4.22 1.45
C ILE A 93 -11.66 3.69 2.04
N ASN A 94 -12.77 4.02 1.40
CA ASN A 94 -14.08 3.47 1.74
C ASN A 94 -14.18 2.02 1.24
N TYR A 95 -14.19 1.06 2.17
CA TYR A 95 -14.30 -0.36 1.84
C TYR A 95 -15.63 -0.75 1.17
N GLY A 96 -16.69 0.04 1.34
CA GLY A 96 -17.96 -0.13 0.63
C GLY A 96 -17.81 0.19 -0.86
N GLU A 97 -17.18 1.31 -1.20
CA GLU A 97 -16.87 1.66 -2.59
C GLU A 97 -15.90 0.67 -3.24
N LEU A 98 -14.96 0.14 -2.45
CA LEU A 98 -14.06 -0.90 -2.90
C LEU A 98 -14.84 -2.18 -3.23
N TYR A 99 -15.78 -2.60 -2.37
CA TYR A 99 -16.66 -3.74 -2.65
C TYR A 99 -17.48 -3.54 -3.94
N ASP A 100 -18.08 -2.36 -4.11
CA ASP A 100 -18.87 -2.04 -5.30
C ASP A 100 -18.00 -2.10 -6.58
N LEU A 101 -16.77 -1.59 -6.51
CA LEU A 101 -15.79 -1.70 -7.59
C LEU A 101 -15.51 -3.17 -7.93
N LEU A 102 -15.28 -4.02 -6.94
CA LEU A 102 -15.05 -5.46 -7.15
C LEU A 102 -16.26 -6.13 -7.79
N TYR A 103 -17.46 -5.85 -7.30
CA TYR A 103 -18.70 -6.40 -7.85
C TYR A 103 -18.88 -6.04 -9.33
N GLU A 104 -18.68 -4.77 -9.68
CA GLU A 104 -18.79 -4.28 -11.06
C GLU A 104 -17.78 -4.92 -12.02
N VAL A 105 -16.60 -5.26 -11.51
CA VAL A 105 -15.55 -5.93 -12.28
C VAL A 105 -15.83 -7.43 -12.39
N MET A 106 -16.28 -8.07 -11.32
CA MET A 106 -16.45 -9.53 -11.25
C MET A 106 -17.71 -10.02 -11.97
N LYS A 107 -18.73 -9.18 -12.19
CA LYS A 107 -19.93 -9.58 -12.97
C LYS A 107 -19.67 -9.74 -14.47
N LYS A 108 -18.54 -9.24 -14.98
CA LYS A 108 -18.22 -9.24 -16.41
C LYS A 108 -17.73 -10.61 -16.88
N GLU A 109 -18.16 -11.02 -18.07
CA GLU A 109 -17.63 -12.23 -18.72
C GLU A 109 -16.16 -12.03 -19.09
N ARG A 110 -15.29 -12.96 -18.68
CA ARG A 110 -13.86 -12.96 -19.02
C ARG A 110 -13.34 -14.37 -19.26
N THR A 111 -12.24 -14.45 -20.00
CA THR A 111 -11.55 -15.72 -20.25
C THR A 111 -10.57 -16.06 -19.11
N LEU A 112 -9.88 -15.05 -18.58
CA LEU A 112 -8.77 -15.19 -17.64
C LEU A 112 -9.01 -14.40 -16.35
N LEU A 113 -8.42 -14.87 -15.25
CA LEU A 113 -8.50 -14.21 -13.94
C LEU A 113 -7.60 -12.96 -13.89
N GLU A 114 -6.50 -13.00 -14.63
CA GLU A 114 -5.52 -11.93 -14.81
C GLU A 114 -6.21 -10.66 -15.28
N SER A 115 -7.08 -10.77 -16.29
CA SER A 115 -7.84 -9.63 -16.82
C SER A 115 -8.82 -9.05 -15.79
N ALA A 116 -9.31 -9.85 -14.84
CA ALA A 116 -10.13 -9.35 -13.75
C ALA A 116 -9.28 -8.62 -12.70
N ALA A 117 -8.18 -9.25 -12.27
CA ALA A 117 -7.26 -8.66 -11.31
C ALA A 117 -6.65 -7.34 -11.83
N GLU A 118 -6.29 -7.28 -13.11
CA GLU A 118 -5.76 -6.08 -13.76
C GLU A 118 -6.78 -4.95 -13.79
N GLU A 119 -8.03 -5.21 -14.20
CA GLU A 119 -9.06 -4.15 -14.23
C GLU A 119 -9.37 -3.64 -12.81
N ILE A 120 -9.40 -4.51 -11.80
CA ILE A 120 -9.56 -4.10 -10.39
C ILE A 120 -8.42 -3.17 -10.01
N LEU A 121 -7.18 -3.59 -10.27
CA LEU A 121 -5.99 -2.84 -9.88
C LEU A 121 -5.91 -1.48 -10.57
N SER A 122 -6.22 -1.42 -11.88
CA SER A 122 -6.29 -0.16 -12.64
C SER A 122 -7.33 0.78 -12.03
N LYS A 123 -8.53 0.29 -11.72
CA LYS A 123 -9.58 1.14 -11.14
C LYS A 123 -9.24 1.65 -9.74
N ILE A 124 -8.52 0.86 -8.95
CA ILE A 124 -8.03 1.30 -7.64
C ILE A 124 -7.03 2.44 -7.83
N GLN A 125 -6.08 2.32 -8.77
CA GLN A 125 -5.11 3.37 -9.08
C GLN A 125 -5.78 4.64 -9.60
N ASP A 126 -6.76 4.50 -10.50
CA ASP A 126 -7.48 5.64 -11.08
C ASP A 126 -8.31 6.40 -10.04
N ARG A 127 -8.88 5.68 -9.06
CA ARG A 127 -9.74 6.27 -8.03
C ARG A 127 -8.95 6.82 -6.84
N TYR A 128 -7.86 6.17 -6.45
CA TYR A 128 -7.08 6.49 -5.26
C TYR A 128 -5.63 6.77 -5.62
N SER A 129 -5.35 7.99 -6.06
CA SER A 129 -4.02 8.42 -6.52
C SER A 129 -2.95 8.51 -5.42
N PHE A 130 -3.37 8.48 -4.16
CA PHE A 130 -2.51 8.50 -2.96
C PHE A 130 -2.08 7.09 -2.50
N VAL A 131 -2.49 6.04 -3.22
CA VAL A 131 -2.11 4.66 -2.91
C VAL A 131 -0.67 4.38 -3.32
N ASP A 132 0.11 3.84 -2.39
CA ASP A 132 1.51 3.45 -2.62
C ASP A 132 1.64 1.97 -3.00
N GLU A 133 0.83 1.08 -2.40
CA GLU A 133 0.80 -0.34 -2.75
C GLU A 133 -0.65 -0.83 -2.83
N ALA A 134 -0.98 -1.58 -3.89
CA ALA A 134 -2.26 -2.27 -4.02
C ALA A 134 -2.02 -3.71 -4.47
N ARG A 135 -2.68 -4.67 -3.82
CA ARG A 135 -2.62 -6.08 -4.14
C ARG A 135 -4.02 -6.63 -4.34
N VAL A 136 -4.21 -7.34 -5.43
CA VAL A 136 -5.47 -8.00 -5.77
C VAL A 136 -5.17 -9.47 -6.00
N SER A 137 -5.88 -10.34 -5.30
CA SER A 137 -5.80 -11.79 -5.48
C SER A 137 -7.17 -12.35 -5.81
N VAL A 138 -7.25 -13.17 -6.85
CA VAL A 138 -8.47 -13.86 -7.29
C VAL A 138 -8.25 -15.36 -7.17
N HIS A 139 -9.09 -16.01 -6.39
CA HIS A 139 -9.03 -17.42 -6.05
C HIS A 139 -10.19 -18.15 -6.73
N LYS A 140 -9.88 -19.27 -7.39
CA LYS A 140 -10.85 -20.22 -7.93
C LYS A 140 -10.91 -21.44 -7.01
N THR A 141 -12.07 -21.68 -6.41
CA THR A 141 -12.26 -22.76 -5.43
C THR A 141 -12.33 -24.15 -6.05
N THR A 142 -12.82 -24.26 -7.28
CA THR A 142 -13.00 -25.55 -7.97
C THR A 142 -12.36 -25.50 -9.36
N PRO A 143 -11.03 -25.58 -9.47
CA PRO A 143 -10.37 -25.75 -10.75
C PRO A 143 -10.70 -27.13 -11.34
N PRO A 144 -10.69 -27.30 -12.68
CA PRO A 144 -11.18 -28.50 -13.37
C PRO A 144 -10.25 -29.74 -13.27
N PHE A 145 -9.47 -29.88 -12.20
CA PHE A 145 -8.44 -30.93 -12.05
C PHE A 145 -8.97 -32.29 -11.56
N GLY A 146 -10.28 -32.43 -11.35
CA GLY A 146 -10.94 -33.73 -11.16
C GLY A 146 -10.78 -34.40 -9.79
N HIS A 147 -9.83 -34.00 -8.93
CA HIS A 147 -9.68 -34.52 -7.55
C HIS A 147 -9.08 -33.47 -6.59
N ASP A 148 -9.47 -33.57 -5.30
CA ASP A 148 -9.10 -32.78 -4.11
C ASP A 148 -9.40 -31.27 -4.10
N HIS A 149 -9.54 -30.72 -2.88
CA HIS A 149 -9.82 -29.31 -2.53
C HIS A 149 -8.67 -28.35 -2.91
N VAL A 150 -8.20 -28.42 -4.14
CA VAL A 150 -7.14 -27.55 -4.67
C VAL A 150 -7.77 -26.21 -5.06
N GLN A 151 -7.18 -25.13 -4.57
CA GLN A 151 -7.56 -23.77 -4.99
C GLN A 151 -6.46 -23.21 -5.89
N ALA A 152 -6.87 -22.59 -7.00
CA ALA A 152 -5.96 -21.82 -7.85
C ALA A 152 -6.07 -20.34 -7.49
N MET A 153 -4.95 -19.62 -7.50
CA MET A 153 -4.91 -18.18 -7.18
C MET A 153 -4.05 -17.45 -8.21
N VAL A 154 -4.53 -16.30 -8.65
CA VAL A 154 -3.77 -15.31 -9.41
C VAL A 154 -3.70 -14.03 -8.57
N SER A 155 -2.52 -13.46 -8.40
CA SER A 155 -2.32 -12.23 -7.64
C SER A 155 -1.49 -11.23 -8.43
N LEU A 156 -1.93 -9.97 -8.44
CA LEU A 156 -1.21 -8.84 -9.00
C LEU A 156 -0.92 -7.83 -7.89
N CYS A 157 0.28 -7.27 -7.92
CA CYS A 157 0.72 -6.26 -6.97
C CYS A 157 1.23 -5.04 -7.74
N TYR A 158 0.71 -3.87 -7.38
CA TYR A 158 1.20 -2.57 -7.80
C TYR A 158 1.96 -1.94 -6.63
N ILE A 159 3.10 -1.32 -6.95
CA ILE A 159 3.94 -0.56 -6.02
C ILE A 159 4.34 0.72 -6.77
N ARG A 160 4.15 1.87 -6.12
CA ARG A 160 4.48 3.20 -6.67
C ARG A 160 5.95 3.57 -6.49
#